data_AF-A0A0G1TF99-F1
#
_entry.id   AF-A0A0G1TF99-F1
#
_cell.length_a   1.000
_cell.length_b   1.000
_cell.length_c   1.000
_cell.angle_alpha   90.00
_cell.angle_beta   90.00
_cell.angle_gamma   90.00
#
_symmetry.space_group_name_H-M   'P 1'
#
loop_
_entity.id
_entity.type
_entity.pdbx_description
1 polymer ?
#
loop_
_entity_poly.entity_id
_entity_poly.type
_entity_poly.pdbx_seq_one_letter_code
_entity_poly.pdbx_strand_id
1 'polypeptide(L)'
;MSEDAQQEPSHSGEEKADDQERLFAAIGYFAMLFVVPVIAKPKSKYCQMHAKQSMVLFLVTIFVLVILAAIPLLGSLFTLALFALYVLAIYRAYTGEAWRIPFIADLAEKIDLSALYGTIGGAAVSAADKMKEKAEHVADKVSDTVQKEE
;
A
#
# COMPACT_ATOMS: atom_id res chain seq x y z
N MET A 1 -6.00 -41.96 5.04
CA MET A 1 -7.08 -41.60 5.98
C MET A 1 -6.50 -40.55 6.90
N SER A 2 -6.63 -39.28 6.50
CA SER A 2 -7.75 -38.38 6.88
C SER A 2 -7.55 -37.96 8.34
N GLU A 3 -7.34 -36.69 8.69
CA GLU A 3 -8.08 -35.52 8.24
C GLU A 3 -7.17 -34.29 8.15
N ASP A 4 -7.19 -33.65 6.97
CA ASP A 4 -6.92 -32.22 6.81
C ASP A 4 -7.83 -31.45 7.77
N ALA A 5 -7.25 -30.86 8.81
CA ALA A 5 -7.95 -29.93 9.67
C ALA A 5 -8.22 -28.64 8.87
N GLN A 6 -9.36 -28.68 8.19
CA GLN A 6 -10.03 -27.56 7.55
C GLN A 6 -10.05 -26.38 8.52
N GLN A 7 -9.32 -25.32 8.17
CA GLN A 7 -9.56 -23.99 8.73
C GLN A 7 -10.92 -23.51 8.24
N GLU A 8 -11.89 -23.51 9.15
CA GLU A 8 -13.18 -22.85 9.01
C GLU A 8 -12.99 -21.36 8.68
N PRO A 9 -13.63 -20.81 7.63
CA PRO A 9 -13.55 -19.39 7.34
C PRO A 9 -14.52 -18.63 8.26
N SER A 10 -14.01 -18.12 9.38
CA SER A 10 -14.80 -17.26 10.27
C SER A 10 -14.93 -15.86 9.68
N HIS A 11 -16.06 -15.63 9.00
CA HIS A 11 -16.50 -14.29 8.62
C HIS A 11 -16.93 -13.49 9.87
N SER A 12 -16.46 -12.24 9.94
CA SER A 12 -16.82 -11.11 10.84
C SER A 12 -15.89 -10.83 12.04
N GLY A 13 -15.05 -9.82 11.86
CA GLY A 13 -14.12 -9.23 12.82
C GLY A 13 -13.04 -8.53 12.00
N GLU A 14 -12.66 -7.30 12.33
CA GLU A 14 -11.65 -6.54 11.57
C GLU A 14 -10.40 -7.40 11.33
N GLU A 15 -10.17 -7.79 10.08
CA GLU A 15 -9.01 -8.55 9.67
C GLU A 15 -7.78 -7.67 9.97
N LYS A 16 -7.02 -8.06 11.00
CA LYS A 16 -5.77 -7.37 11.34
C LYS A 16 -4.89 -7.40 10.10
N ALA A 17 -4.36 -6.24 9.72
CA ALA A 17 -3.53 -6.13 8.53
C ALA A 17 -2.37 -7.13 8.58
N ASP A 18 -2.18 -7.89 7.50
CA ASP A 18 -1.08 -8.84 7.37
C ASP A 18 0.27 -8.09 7.29
N ASP A 19 1.39 -8.76 7.58
CA ASP A 19 2.72 -8.12 7.60
C ASP A 19 3.09 -7.44 6.27
N GLN A 20 2.67 -8.01 5.14
CA GLN A 20 2.82 -7.41 3.82
C GLN A 20 1.94 -6.18 3.66
N GLU A 21 0.67 -6.21 4.10
CA GLU A 21 -0.21 -5.04 4.05
C GLU A 21 0.35 -3.87 4.85
N ARG A 22 0.88 -4.16 6.04
CA ARG A 22 1.58 -3.20 6.90
C ARG A 22 2.79 -2.58 6.20
N LEU A 23 3.62 -3.42 5.60
CA LEU A 23 4.79 -2.98 4.84
C LEU A 23 4.41 -2.12 3.63
N PHE A 24 3.47 -2.57 2.80
CA PHE A 24 3.04 -1.84 1.61
C PHE A 24 2.33 -0.53 1.96
N ALA A 25 1.52 -0.50 3.01
CA ALA A 25 0.90 0.73 3.51
C ALA A 25 1.95 1.74 3.99
N ALA A 26 2.95 1.29 4.75
CA ALA A 26 4.05 2.14 5.22
C ALA A 26 4.88 2.70 4.05
N ILE A 27 5.21 1.87 3.06
CA ILE A 27 5.89 2.29 1.82
C ILE A 27 5.07 3.34 1.07
N GLY A 28 3.74 3.24 1.12
CA GLY A 28 2.82 4.19 0.50
C GLY A 28 3.03 5.65 0.91
N TYR A 29 3.55 5.90 2.12
CA TYR A 29 3.79 7.26 2.62
C TYR A 29 5.07 7.91 2.08
N PHE A 30 5.89 7.20 1.29
CA PHE A 30 7.07 7.82 0.66
C PHE A 30 6.69 8.59 -0.60
N ALA A 31 6.26 9.85 -0.44
CA ALA A 31 5.95 10.77 -1.52
C ALA A 31 5.00 10.18 -2.59
N MET A 32 5.49 9.92 -3.80
CA MET A 32 4.69 9.37 -4.92
C MET A 32 4.41 7.86 -4.79
N LEU A 33 4.99 7.17 -3.81
CA LEU A 33 4.84 5.72 -3.64
C LEU A 33 3.46 5.30 -3.11
N PHE A 34 2.51 6.23 -2.92
CA PHE A 34 1.12 5.90 -2.58
C PHE A 34 0.46 4.94 -3.60
N VAL A 35 1.01 4.83 -4.82
CA VAL A 35 0.59 3.88 -5.86
C VAL A 35 1.03 2.43 -5.55
N VAL A 36 2.08 2.23 -4.74
CA VAL A 36 2.56 0.90 -4.38
C VAL A 36 1.52 0.07 -3.63
N PRO A 37 0.90 0.53 -2.52
CA PRO A 37 -0.15 -0.22 -1.85
C PRO A 37 -1.38 -0.47 -2.73
N VAL A 38 -1.67 0.44 -3.68
CA VAL A 38 -2.74 0.26 -4.68
C VAL A 38 -2.48 -0.97 -5.56
N ILE A 39 -1.25 -1.11 -6.03
CA ILE A 39 -0.85 -2.19 -6.96
C ILE A 39 -0.61 -3.50 -6.21
N ALA A 40 0.06 -3.45 -5.06
CA ALA A 40 0.47 -4.65 -4.34
C ALA A 40 -0.69 -5.34 -3.60
N LYS A 41 -1.64 -4.55 -3.07
CA LYS A 41 -2.77 -5.05 -2.27
C LYS A 41 -4.08 -4.33 -2.63
N PRO A 42 -4.55 -4.38 -3.89
CA PRO A 42 -5.73 -3.61 -4.34
C PRO A 42 -7.03 -4.00 -3.64
N LYS A 43 -7.14 -5.21 -3.10
CA LYS A 43 -8.33 -5.69 -2.39
C LYS A 43 -8.33 -5.31 -0.89
N SER A 44 -7.19 -4.86 -0.36
CA SER A 44 -7.03 -4.55 1.05
C SER A 44 -7.63 -3.19 1.38
N LYS A 45 -8.65 -3.17 2.24
CA LYS A 45 -9.24 -1.91 2.75
C LYS A 45 -8.19 -1.09 3.52
N TYR A 46 -7.28 -1.77 4.23
CA TYR A 46 -6.18 -1.15 4.96
C TYR A 46 -5.21 -0.43 4.03
N CYS A 47 -4.69 -1.13 3.01
CA CYS A 47 -3.79 -0.51 2.04
C CYS A 47 -4.48 0.58 1.22
N GLN A 48 -5.76 0.40 0.85
CA GLN A 48 -6.53 1.45 0.17
C GLN A 48 -6.64 2.71 1.04
N MET A 49 -6.98 2.59 2.32
CA MET A 49 -7.10 3.74 3.21
C MET A 49 -5.77 4.50 3.33
N HIS A 50 -4.67 3.80 3.61
CA HIS A 50 -3.35 4.43 3.71
C HIS A 50 -2.91 5.03 2.37
N ALA A 51 -3.18 4.37 1.24
CA ALA A 51 -2.90 4.92 -0.09
C ALA A 51 -3.62 6.25 -0.35
N LYS A 52 -4.92 6.36 -0.04
CA LYS A 52 -5.67 7.62 -0.21
C LYS A 52 -5.10 8.73 0.67
N GLN A 53 -4.80 8.42 1.93
CA GLN A 53 -4.21 9.38 2.87
C GLN A 53 -2.82 9.84 2.43
N SER A 54 -1.95 8.92 2.00
CA SER A 54 -0.62 9.24 1.49
C SER A 54 -0.68 10.13 0.26
N MET A 55 -1.63 9.88 -0.65
CA MET A 55 -1.83 10.73 -1.82
C MET A 55 -2.22 12.16 -1.40
N VAL A 56 -3.20 12.32 -0.49
CA VAL A 56 -3.59 13.65 -0.01
C VAL A 56 -2.44 14.35 0.72
N LEU A 57 -1.73 13.63 1.58
CA LEU A 57 -0.60 14.18 2.32
C LEU A 57 0.51 14.65 1.35
N PHE A 58 0.75 13.89 0.26
CA PHE A 58 1.67 14.29 -0.80
C PHE A 58 1.19 15.57 -1.52
N LEU A 59 -0.08 15.66 -1.92
CA LEU A 59 -0.63 16.85 -2.55
C LEU A 59 -0.58 18.09 -1.65
N VAL A 60 -0.91 17.93 -0.36
CA VAL A 60 -0.78 18.99 0.65
C VAL A 60 0.67 19.42 0.78
N THR A 61 1.60 18.47 0.78
CA THR A 61 3.05 18.78 0.83
C THR A 61 3.48 19.63 -0.36
N ILE A 62 3.09 19.25 -1.58
CA ILE A 62 3.37 20.02 -2.80
C ILE A 62 2.74 21.42 -2.72
N PHE A 63 1.48 21.53 -2.29
CA PHE A 63 0.81 22.80 -2.14
C PHE A 63 1.53 23.73 -1.14
N VAL A 64 1.91 23.22 0.03
CA VAL A 64 2.67 23.97 1.03
C VAL A 64 4.01 24.42 0.47
N LEU A 65 4.76 23.54 -0.20
CA LEU A 65 6.06 23.89 -0.78
C LEU A 65 5.94 24.98 -1.86
N VAL A 66 4.91 24.93 -2.70
CA VAL A 66 4.70 25.92 -3.77
C VAL A 66 4.25 27.28 -3.21
N ILE A 67 3.29 27.29 -2.28
CA ILE A 67 2.73 28.55 -1.75
C ILE A 67 3.70 29.23 -0.79
N LEU A 68 4.38 28.47 0.07
CA LEU A 68 5.29 29.02 1.08
C LEU A 68 6.73 29.22 0.56
N ALA A 69 7.00 28.93 -0.72
CA ALA A 69 8.30 29.21 -1.34
C ALA A 69 8.71 30.69 -1.22
N ALA A 70 7.73 31.61 -1.20
CA ALA A 70 7.98 33.04 -1.07
C ALA A 70 8.27 33.50 0.38
N ILE A 71 7.99 32.67 1.39
CA ILE A 71 8.15 33.02 2.82
C ILE A 71 8.98 31.94 3.53
N PRO A 72 10.33 32.03 3.49
CA PRO A 72 11.23 30.93 3.88
C PRO A 72 11.07 30.46 5.33
N LEU A 73 10.81 31.37 6.27
CA LEU A 73 10.70 31.05 7.70
C LEU A 73 9.42 30.29 8.06
N LEU A 74 8.29 30.64 7.45
CA LEU A 74 7.06 29.86 7.65
C LEU A 74 7.14 28.53 6.91
N GLY A 75 7.70 28.53 5.69
CA GLY A 75 7.86 27.32 4.89
C GLY A 75 8.64 26.22 5.60
N SER A 76 9.73 26.56 6.28
CA SER A 76 10.55 25.58 7.02
C SER A 76 9.82 24.94 8.19
N LEU A 77 9.04 25.73 8.96
CA LEU A 77 8.27 25.22 10.10
C LEU A 77 7.17 24.25 9.66
N PHE A 78 6.41 24.61 8.62
CA PHE A 78 5.37 23.72 8.07
C PHE A 78 5.97 22.45 7.46
N THR A 79 7.11 22.57 6.77
CA THR A 79 7.80 21.41 6.19
C THR A 79 8.25 20.44 7.29
N LEU A 80 8.77 20.95 8.41
CA LEU A 80 9.16 20.13 9.56
C LEU A 80 7.96 19.41 10.19
N ALA A 81 6.82 20.11 10.33
CA ALA A 81 5.60 19.51 10.85
C ALA A 81 5.05 18.41 9.92
N LEU A 82 5.08 18.64 8.60
CA LEU A 82 4.71 17.62 7.61
C LEU A 82 5.65 16.42 7.64
N PHE A 83 6.95 16.64 7.78
CA PHE A 83 7.92 15.57 7.91
C PHE A 83 7.64 14.70 9.16
N ALA A 84 7.38 15.32 10.30
CA ALA A 84 6.99 14.60 11.52
C ALA A 84 5.70 13.79 11.31
N LEU A 85 4.74 14.34 10.55
CA LEU A 85 3.49 13.66 10.22
C LEU A 85 3.72 12.44 9.32
N TYR A 86 4.61 12.51 8.33
CA TYR A 86 5.03 11.35 7.53
C TYR A 86 5.63 10.25 8.39
N VAL A 87 6.56 10.59 9.29
CA VAL A 87 7.20 9.61 10.18
C VAL A 87 6.16 8.93 11.07
N LEU A 88 5.23 9.70 11.65
CA LEU A 88 4.17 9.15 12.48
C LEU A 88 3.21 8.26 11.67
N ALA A 89 2.86 8.67 10.46
CA ALA A 89 1.99 7.88 9.58
C ALA A 89 2.64 6.56 9.15
N ILE A 90 3.92 6.58 8.78
CA ILE A 90 4.72 5.38 8.47
C ILE A 90 4.77 4.46 9.68
N TYR A 91 5.05 4.99 10.87
CA TYR A 91 5.12 4.20 12.10
C TYR A 91 3.79 3.51 12.39
N ARG A 92 2.67 4.25 12.34
CA ARG A 92 1.32 3.72 12.59
C ARG A 92 0.93 2.66 11.57
N ALA A 93 1.19 2.92 10.29
CA ALA A 93 0.96 1.97 9.21
C ALA A 93 1.81 0.69 9.35
N TYR A 94 3.06 0.83 9.80
CA TYR A 94 3.93 -0.32 10.04
C TYR A 94 3.51 -1.12 11.27
N THR A 95 2.93 -0.48 12.30
CA THR A 95 2.37 -1.17 13.47
C THR A 95 1.04 -1.87 13.21
N GLY A 96 0.46 -1.72 12.01
CA GLY A 96 -0.85 -2.32 11.68
C GLY A 96 -2.04 -1.51 12.16
N GLU A 97 -1.83 -0.24 12.53
CA GLU A 97 -2.91 0.64 12.95
C GLU A 97 -3.48 1.37 11.74
N ALA A 98 -4.79 1.21 11.51
CA ALA A 98 -5.54 1.93 10.48
C ALA A 98 -5.76 3.40 10.90
N TRP A 99 -4.66 4.10 11.15
CA TRP A 99 -4.68 5.43 11.72
C TRP A 99 -5.26 6.44 10.73
N ARG A 100 -6.20 7.24 11.23
CA ARG A 100 -6.80 8.34 10.48
C ARG A 100 -6.14 9.64 10.88
N ILE A 101 -5.32 10.18 9.99
CA ILE A 101 -4.72 11.50 10.19
C ILE A 101 -5.85 12.54 10.20
N PRO A 102 -6.04 13.30 11.29
CA PRO A 102 -7.08 14.33 11.36
C PRO A 102 -6.96 15.33 10.20
N PHE A 103 -8.08 15.80 9.65
CA PHE A 103 -8.17 16.65 8.45
C PHE A 103 -7.74 15.96 7.14
N ILE A 104 -6.61 15.27 7.11
CA ILE A 104 -6.11 14.57 5.91
C ILE A 104 -7.01 13.39 5.55
N ALA A 105 -7.45 12.59 6.53
CA ALA A 105 -8.34 11.47 6.30
C ALA A 105 -9.70 11.93 5.75
N ASP A 106 -10.24 13.03 6.27
CA ASP A 106 -11.53 13.57 5.81
C ASP A 106 -11.44 14.13 4.38
N LEU A 107 -10.28 14.69 4.01
CA LEU A 107 -9.99 15.08 2.63
C LEU A 107 -9.82 13.85 1.72
N ALA A 108 -9.14 12.81 2.21
CA ALA A 108 -8.90 11.58 1.47
C ALA A 108 -10.18 10.79 1.17
N GLU A 109 -11.17 10.82 2.06
CA GLU A 109 -12.46 10.16 1.85
C GLU A 109 -13.33 10.81 0.78
N LYS A 110 -13.14 12.11 0.56
CA LYS A 110 -13.85 12.84 -0.50
C LYS A 110 -13.31 12.55 -1.89
N ILE A 111 -12.14 11.90 -1.99
CA ILE A 111 -11.53 11.57 -3.28
C ILE A 111 -11.88 10.14 -3.65
N ASP A 112 -12.53 10.01 -4.81
CA ASP A 112 -12.77 8.72 -5.42
C ASP A 112 -11.53 8.24 -6.19
N LEU A 113 -10.75 7.38 -5.55
CA LEU A 113 -9.63 6.68 -6.18
C LEU A 113 -10.00 5.29 -6.69
N SER A 114 -11.28 4.89 -6.63
CA SER A 114 -11.72 3.54 -7.04
C SER A 114 -11.34 3.21 -8.49
N ALA A 115 -11.40 4.19 -9.39
CA ALA A 115 -10.94 4.05 -10.76
C ALA A 115 -9.43 3.75 -10.86
N LEU A 116 -8.60 4.40 -10.03
CA LEU A 116 -7.17 4.15 -9.97
C LEU A 116 -6.87 2.74 -9.43
N TYR A 117 -7.55 2.32 -8.36
CA TYR A 117 -7.40 0.98 -7.78
C TYR A 117 -7.88 -0.12 -8.72
N GLY A 118 -9.05 0.06 -9.35
CA GLY A 118 -9.68 -0.93 -10.20
C GLY A 118 -8.93 -1.11 -11.52
N THR A 119 -8.60 0.00 -12.21
CA THR A 119 -7.98 -0.07 -13.53
C THR A 119 -6.48 -0.32 -13.45
N ILE A 120 -5.74 0.50 -12.69
CA ILE A 120 -4.27 0.38 -12.62
C ILE A 120 -3.86 -0.75 -11.69
N GLY A 121 -4.48 -0.84 -10.50
CA GLY A 121 -4.20 -1.93 -9.56
C GLY A 121 -4.57 -3.29 -10.15
N GLY A 122 -5.72 -3.41 -10.80
CA GLY A 122 -6.17 -4.66 -11.45
C GLY A 122 -5.23 -5.13 -12.58
N ALA A 123 -4.81 -4.22 -13.46
CA ALA A 123 -3.88 -4.56 -14.54
C ALA A 123 -2.50 -5.00 -14.00
N ALA A 124 -2.00 -4.31 -12.98
CA ALA A 124 -0.69 -4.62 -12.40
C ALA A 124 -0.67 -5.95 -11.63
N VAL A 125 -1.73 -6.29 -10.89
CA VAL A 125 -1.88 -7.61 -10.25
C VAL A 125 -1.95 -8.73 -11.29
N SER A 126 -2.75 -8.55 -12.35
CA SER A 126 -2.85 -9.55 -13.41
C SER A 126 -1.50 -9.83 -14.10
N ALA A 127 -0.68 -8.78 -14.28
CA ALA A 127 0.67 -8.94 -14.81
C ALA A 127 1.60 -9.69 -13.85
N ALA A 128 1.55 -9.38 -12.55
CA ALA A 128 2.36 -10.04 -11.53
C ALA A 128 2.02 -11.54 -11.41
N ASP A 129 0.73 -11.89 -11.39
CA ASP A 129 0.27 -13.28 -11.31
C ASP A 129 0.76 -14.11 -12.51
N LYS A 130 0.65 -13.57 -13.73
CA LYS A 130 1.15 -14.23 -14.95
C LYS A 130 2.67 -14.45 -14.93
N MET A 131 3.43 -13.52 -14.36
CA MET A 131 4.88 -13.68 -14.23
C MET A 131 5.23 -14.77 -13.21
N LYS A 132 4.50 -14.85 -12.09
CA LYS A 132 4.70 -15.88 -11.07
C LYS A 132 4.37 -17.28 -11.61
N GLU A 133 3.21 -17.45 -12.25
CA GLU A 133 2.80 -18.71 -12.88
C GLU A 133 3.83 -19.19 -13.91
N LYS A 134 4.31 -18.26 -14.75
CA LYS A 134 5.35 -18.57 -15.75
C LYS A 134 6.67 -18.97 -15.09
N ALA A 135 7.07 -18.31 -14.00
CA ALA A 135 8.31 -18.64 -13.28
C ALA A 135 8.23 -20.02 -12.61
N GLU A 136 7.09 -20.36 -12.00
CA GLU A 136 6.85 -21.67 -11.39
C GLU A 136 6.87 -22.78 -12.46
N HIS A 137 6.18 -22.60 -13.59
CA HIS A 137 6.20 -23.57 -14.69
C HIS A 137 7.60 -23.75 -15.29
N VAL A 138 8.42 -22.70 -15.34
CA VAL A 138 9.82 -22.81 -15.80
C VAL A 138 10.67 -23.56 -14.78
N ALA A 139 10.51 -23.28 -13.49
CA ALA A 139 11.24 -23.97 -12.43
C ALA A 139 10.93 -25.48 -12.42
N ASP A 140 9.66 -25.85 -12.57
CA ASP A 140 9.20 -27.25 -12.64
C ASP A 140 9.81 -27.96 -13.85
N LYS A 141 9.72 -27.35 -15.03
CA LYS A 141 10.28 -27.92 -16.27
C LYS A 141 11.80 -28.08 -16.23
N VAL A 142 12.51 -27.18 -15.55
CA VAL A 142 13.97 -27.30 -15.33
C VAL A 142 14.26 -28.44 -14.36
N SER A 143 13.48 -28.59 -13.28
CA SER A 143 13.65 -29.70 -12.33
C SER A 143 13.43 -31.07 -12.98
N ASP A 144 12.38 -31.20 -13.81
CA ASP A 144 12.08 -32.42 -14.58
C ASP A 144 13.17 -32.77 -15.60
N THR A 145 13.82 -31.75 -16.18
CA THR A 145 14.91 -31.96 -17.16
C THR A 145 16.18 -32.42 -16.46
N VAL A 146 16.52 -31.83 -15.31
CA VAL A 146 17.67 -32.24 -14.49
C VAL A 146 17.50 -33.68 -13.99
N GLN A 147 16.29 -34.06 -13.53
CA GLN A 147 16.01 -35.43 -13.09
C GLN A 147 16.00 -36.47 -14.22
N LYS A 148 15.89 -36.07 -15.48
CA LYS A 148 15.97 -36.98 -16.64
C LYS A 148 17.39 -37.18 -17.17
N GLU A 149 18.35 -36.35 -16.75
CA GLU A 149 19.75 -36.43 -17.17
C GLU A 149 20.66 -37.15 -16.14
N GLU A 150 20.16 -37.47 -14.94
CA GLU A 150 20.78 -38.35 -13.93
C GLU A 150 20.34 -39.82 -14.08
#